data_AF-A0A0H5RA57-F1
#
_entry.id   AF-A0A0H5RA57-F1
#
_cell.length_a   1.000
_cell.length_b   1.000
_cell.length_c   1.000
_cell.angle_alpha   90.00
_cell.angle_beta   90.00
_cell.angle_gamma   90.00
#
_symmetry.space_group_name_H-M   'P 1'
#
loop_
_entity.id
_entity.type
_entity.pdbx_description
1 polymer ?
#
loop_
_entity_poly.entity_id
_entity_poly.type
_entity_poly.pdbx_seq_one_letter_code
_entity_poly.pdbx_strand_id
1 'polypeptide(L)'
;RTGSWSDTPDHVWLKESFKEFVDDCLEIKLNKKSPYESDSLIEDLGKYFYDLGNHVCTWVATEGDGTNLLKSETAKDLFPRLMWTIDEEDEDFRKKGVSLMMASLFYHQTHDSLPIFWDSSGGQSSGSYR
;
A
#
# COMPACT_ATOMS: atom_id res chain seq x y z
N ARG A 1 25.58 -8.73 -5.58
CA ARG A 1 25.04 -9.76 -6.48
C ARG A 1 23.84 -9.13 -7.17
N THR A 2 24.00 -8.63 -8.40
CA THR A 2 22.92 -7.99 -9.17
C THR A 2 22.14 -9.09 -9.90
N GLY A 3 21.10 -9.61 -9.26
CA GLY A 3 20.22 -10.62 -9.84
C GLY A 3 19.28 -9.98 -10.86
N SER A 4 19.30 -10.49 -12.09
CA SER A 4 18.30 -10.20 -13.13
C SER A 4 16.94 -10.70 -12.65
N TRP A 5 15.93 -9.85 -12.81
CA TRP A 5 14.55 -9.97 -12.30
C TRP A 5 13.68 -11.07 -12.96
N SER A 6 14.29 -11.89 -13.80
CA SER A 6 13.62 -12.88 -14.63
C SER A 6 13.32 -14.19 -13.92
N ASP A 7 13.94 -14.44 -12.76
CA ASP A 7 13.96 -15.74 -12.09
C ASP A 7 13.30 -15.72 -10.69
N THR A 8 12.30 -14.87 -10.45
CA THR A 8 11.50 -14.94 -9.21
C THR A 8 10.31 -15.89 -9.40
N PRO A 9 10.22 -17.03 -8.68
CA PRO A 9 9.15 -18.01 -8.85
C PRO A 9 7.74 -17.52 -8.49
N ASP A 10 7.59 -16.31 -7.92
CA ASP A 10 6.32 -15.85 -7.33
C ASP A 10 5.81 -14.51 -7.86
N HIS A 11 6.08 -14.21 -9.14
CA HIS A 11 5.50 -13.06 -9.84
C HIS A 11 3.96 -13.05 -9.83
N VAL A 12 3.32 -14.22 -9.74
CA VAL A 12 1.85 -14.31 -9.71
C VAL A 12 1.32 -13.84 -8.36
N TRP A 13 1.82 -14.42 -7.26
CA TRP A 13 1.42 -14.03 -5.90
C TRP A 13 1.67 -12.55 -5.63
N LEU A 14 2.81 -12.00 -6.05
CA LEU A 14 3.11 -10.58 -5.87
C LEU A 14 2.13 -9.67 -6.64
N LYS A 15 1.78 -10.05 -7.88
CA LYS A 15 0.81 -9.30 -8.68
C LYS A 15 -0.59 -9.35 -8.07
N GLU A 16 -1.00 -10.52 -7.59
CA GLU A 16 -2.29 -10.71 -6.92
C GLU A 16 -2.33 -9.92 -5.61
N SER A 17 -1.30 -10.05 -4.76
CA SER A 17 -1.18 -9.31 -3.49
C SER A 17 -1.18 -7.80 -3.70
N PHE A 18 -0.49 -7.30 -4.73
CA PHE A 18 -0.52 -5.88 -5.07
C PHE A 18 -1.91 -5.42 -5.53
N LYS A 19 -2.59 -6.24 -6.34
CA LYS A 19 -3.96 -5.94 -6.76
C LYS A 19 -4.91 -5.89 -5.56
N GLU A 20 -4.84 -6.89 -4.67
CA GLU A 20 -5.64 -6.93 -3.45
C GLU A 20 -5.32 -5.75 -2.51
N PHE A 21 -4.05 -5.36 -2.41
CA PHE A 21 -3.64 -4.15 -1.68
C PHE A 21 -4.32 -2.89 -2.24
N VAL A 22 -4.37 -2.74 -3.57
CA VAL A 22 -5.05 -1.61 -4.22
C VAL A 22 -6.55 -1.66 -3.92
N ASP A 23 -7.17 -2.84 -4.02
CA ASP A 23 -8.59 -3.04 -3.73
C ASP A 23 -8.89 -2.70 -2.25
N ASP A 24 -8.05 -3.13 -1.31
CA ASP A 24 -8.17 -2.82 0.11
C ASP A 24 -8.02 -1.33 0.41
N CYS A 25 -7.10 -0.63 -0.27
CA CYS A 25 -7.02 0.83 -0.16
C CYS A 25 -8.33 1.50 -0.60
N LEU A 26 -8.97 1.00 -1.66
CA LEU A 26 -10.26 1.51 -2.12
C LEU A 26 -11.39 1.19 -1.13
N GLU A 27 -11.39 0.02 -0.51
CA GLU A 27 -12.37 -0.34 0.52
C GLU A 27 -12.21 0.50 1.80
N ILE A 28 -10.98 0.75 2.24
CA ILE A 28 -10.68 1.67 3.35
C ILE A 28 -11.16 3.08 3.01
N LYS A 29 -10.79 3.58 1.83
CA LYS A 29 -11.23 4.89 1.31
C LYS A 29 -12.76 5.06 1.33
N LEU A 30 -13.49 3.99 1.02
CA LEU A 30 -14.95 3.98 0.99
C LEU A 30 -15.60 3.65 2.35
N ASN A 31 -14.81 3.56 3.43
CA ASN A 31 -15.25 3.14 4.77
C ASN A 31 -15.96 1.78 4.79
N LYS A 32 -15.63 0.88 3.84
CA LYS A 32 -16.18 -0.49 3.76
C LYS A 32 -15.34 -1.49 4.54
N LYS A 33 -14.06 -1.16 4.73
CA LYS A 33 -13.09 -1.98 5.47
C LYS A 33 -12.35 -1.07 6.44
N SER A 34 -12.15 -1.55 7.67
CA SER A 34 -11.35 -0.82 8.66
C SER A 34 -9.87 -1.19 8.49
N PRO A 35 -8.96 -0.22 8.48
CA PRO A 35 -7.53 -0.53 8.53
C PRO A 35 -7.20 -1.19 9.87
N TYR A 36 -6.15 -2.01 9.89
CA TYR A 36 -5.55 -2.45 11.15
C TYR A 36 -5.05 -1.24 11.93
N GLU A 37 -5.13 -1.31 13.26
CA GLU A 37 -4.54 -0.30 14.13
C GLU A 37 -3.01 -0.28 13.96
N SER A 38 -2.40 0.91 14.10
CA SER A 38 -0.97 1.07 13.90
C SER A 38 -0.14 0.21 14.87
N ASP A 39 -0.58 0.07 16.12
CA ASP A 39 0.11 -0.77 17.11
C ASP A 39 0.08 -2.26 16.70
N SER A 40 -1.05 -2.75 16.18
CA SER A 40 -1.17 -4.12 15.66
C SER A 40 -0.25 -4.35 14.46
N LEU A 41 -0.10 -3.37 13.57
CA LEU A 41 0.85 -3.47 12.45
C LEU A 41 2.30 -3.60 12.93
N ILE A 42 2.68 -2.88 13.99
CA ILE A 42 4.03 -2.99 14.58
C ILE A 42 4.24 -4.37 15.20
N GLU A 43 3.22 -4.94 15.84
CA GLU A 43 3.28 -6.30 16.41
C GLU A 43 3.39 -7.37 15.32
N ASP A 44 2.60 -7.25 14.25
CA ASP A 44 2.52 -8.26 13.18
C ASP A 44 3.72 -8.23 12.24
N LEU A 45 4.21 -7.04 11.88
CA LEU A 45 5.34 -6.84 10.96
C LEU A 45 6.67 -6.79 11.70
N GLY A 46 6.67 -6.41 12.97
CA GLY A 46 7.88 -5.99 13.67
C GLY A 46 8.36 -4.60 13.26
N LYS A 47 9.12 -3.96 14.16
CA LYS A 47 9.56 -2.56 14.01
C LYS A 47 10.31 -2.28 12.71
N TYR A 48 11.19 -3.20 12.29
CA TYR A 48 12.01 -3.00 11.11
C TYR A 48 11.18 -2.90 9.82
N PHE A 49 10.26 -3.85 9.61
CA PHE A 49 9.42 -3.85 8.40
C PHE A 49 8.35 -2.77 8.44
N TYR A 50 7.85 -2.41 9.63
CA TYR A 50 6.98 -1.25 9.80
C TYR A 50 7.69 0.05 9.37
N ASP A 51 8.91 0.30 9.85
CA ASP A 51 9.69 1.49 9.47
C ASP A 51 10.02 1.51 7.97
N LEU A 52 10.43 0.36 7.42
CA LEU A 52 10.68 0.21 5.98
C LEU A 52 9.43 0.49 5.15
N GLY A 53 8.28 -0.02 5.59
CA GLY A 53 6.99 0.23 4.98
C GLY A 53 6.65 1.72 4.97
N ASN A 54 6.85 2.41 6.09
CA ASN A 54 6.58 3.85 6.19
C ASN A 54 7.48 4.66 5.23
N HIS A 55 8.72 4.22 5.05
CA HIS A 55 9.63 4.84 4.09
C HIS A 55 9.13 4.67 2.65
N VAL A 56 8.73 3.45 2.27
CA VAL A 56 8.15 3.18 0.93
C VAL A 56 6.87 3.99 0.72
N CYS A 57 5.98 4.04 1.70
CA CYS A 57 4.74 4.80 1.61
C CYS A 57 5.00 6.29 1.44
N THR A 58 5.95 6.84 2.20
CA THR A 58 6.38 8.25 2.08
C THR A 58 6.96 8.53 0.70
N TRP A 59 7.82 7.65 0.19
CA TRP A 59 8.38 7.80 -1.14
C TRP A 59 7.27 7.84 -2.19
N VAL A 60 6.41 6.82 -2.23
CA VAL A 60 5.32 6.76 -3.20
C VAL A 60 4.43 7.99 -3.09
N ALA A 61 4.14 8.49 -1.89
CA ALA A 61 3.35 9.71 -1.69
C ALA A 61 3.97 10.98 -2.32
N THR A 62 5.29 11.01 -2.56
CA THR A 62 5.95 12.15 -3.22
C THR A 62 5.81 12.14 -4.75
N GLU A 63 5.38 11.05 -5.35
CA GLU A 63 5.35 10.86 -6.81
C GLU A 63 4.16 11.56 -7.50
N GLY A 64 3.24 12.18 -6.76
CA GLY A 64 2.17 12.95 -7.35
C GLY A 64 1.10 13.42 -6.37
N ASP A 65 0.04 14.01 -6.91
CA ASP A 65 -1.07 14.60 -6.15
C ASP A 65 -2.07 13.58 -5.58
N GLY A 66 -1.88 12.28 -5.84
CA GLY A 66 -2.77 11.21 -5.37
C GLY A 66 -3.73 10.65 -6.42
N THR A 67 -3.96 11.31 -7.57
CA THR A 67 -5.03 10.92 -8.52
C THR A 67 -4.81 9.54 -9.17
N ASN A 68 -3.57 9.17 -9.48
CA ASN A 68 -3.22 7.89 -10.09
C ASN A 68 -1.99 7.26 -9.41
N LEU A 69 -1.80 7.54 -8.12
CA LEU A 69 -0.58 7.23 -7.39
C LEU A 69 -0.22 5.73 -7.45
N LEU A 70 -1.18 4.85 -7.15
CA LEU A 70 -0.98 3.40 -7.18
C LEU A 70 -0.91 2.81 -8.60
N LYS A 71 -1.15 3.61 -9.65
CA LYS A 71 -0.91 3.22 -11.05
C LYS A 71 0.48 3.62 -11.54
N SER A 72 1.23 4.41 -10.76
CA SER A 72 2.61 4.79 -11.10
C SER A 72 3.53 3.57 -11.18
N GLU A 73 4.56 3.66 -12.01
CA GLU A 73 5.58 2.61 -12.09
C GLU A 73 6.34 2.48 -10.77
N THR A 74 6.55 3.59 -10.06
CA THR A 74 7.16 3.61 -8.72
C THR A 74 6.34 2.78 -7.72
N ALA A 75 5.02 2.96 -7.66
CA ALA A 75 4.18 2.18 -6.75
C ALA A 75 4.14 0.68 -7.13
N LYS A 76 4.05 0.38 -8.43
CA LYS A 76 4.06 -1.01 -8.95
C LYS A 76 5.39 -1.72 -8.76
N ASP A 77 6.48 -0.99 -8.55
CA ASP A 77 7.80 -1.55 -8.27
C ASP A 77 8.04 -1.67 -6.76
N LEU A 78 7.84 -0.59 -6.00
CA LEU A 78 8.21 -0.55 -4.58
C LEU A 78 7.31 -1.40 -3.68
N PHE A 79 6.00 -1.40 -3.87
CA PHE A 79 5.10 -2.18 -3.00
C PHE A 79 5.29 -3.70 -3.19
N PRO A 80 5.35 -4.25 -4.41
CA PRO A 80 5.67 -5.67 -4.58
C PRO A 80 7.06 -6.04 -4.04
N ARG A 81 8.08 -5.18 -4.20
CA ARG A 81 9.39 -5.41 -3.58
C ARG A 81 9.29 -5.47 -2.07
N LEU A 82 8.55 -4.56 -1.44
CA LEU A 82 8.36 -4.56 -0.01
C LEU A 82 7.64 -5.83 0.47
N MET A 83 6.55 -6.23 -0.20
CA MET A 83 5.84 -7.47 0.10
C MET A 83 6.76 -8.69 -0.01
N TRP A 84 7.59 -8.74 -1.06
CA TRP A 84 8.58 -9.80 -1.26
C TRP A 84 9.63 -9.83 -0.15
N THR A 85 10.17 -8.67 0.22
CA THR A 85 11.18 -8.56 1.28
C THR A 85 10.65 -9.00 2.64
N ILE A 86 9.39 -8.70 2.95
CA ILE A 86 8.77 -9.16 4.21
C ILE A 86 8.52 -10.67 4.14
N ASP A 87 8.01 -11.16 3.02
CA ASP A 87 7.71 -12.59 2.81
C ASP A 87 8.95 -13.49 2.89
N GLU A 88 10.11 -13.03 2.40
CA GLU A 88 11.37 -13.78 2.52
C GLU A 88 11.83 -13.96 3.97
N GLU A 89 11.36 -13.11 4.90
CA GLU A 89 11.84 -13.04 6.28
C GLU A 89 10.77 -13.43 7.32
N ASP A 90 9.48 -13.41 6.96
CA ASP A 90 8.34 -13.84 7.78
C ASP A 90 7.48 -14.86 7.02
N GLU A 91 7.70 -16.15 7.31
CA GLU A 91 6.98 -17.27 6.68
C GLU A 91 5.45 -17.27 6.93
N ASP A 92 4.99 -16.54 7.96
CA ASP A 92 3.56 -16.41 8.27
C ASP A 92 2.93 -15.16 7.64
N PHE A 93 3.73 -14.29 7.01
CA PHE A 93 3.26 -13.04 6.41
C PHE A 93 2.08 -13.27 5.45
N ARG A 94 2.19 -14.26 4.56
CA ARG A 94 1.11 -14.61 3.60
C ARG A 94 -0.21 -14.96 4.27
N LYS A 95 -0.16 -15.55 5.47
CA LYS A 95 -1.36 -15.99 6.22
C LYS A 95 -2.03 -14.86 6.99
N LYS A 96 -1.28 -13.78 7.28
CA LYS A 96 -1.73 -12.64 8.10
C LYS A 96 -2.55 -11.59 7.33
N GLY A 97 -2.77 -11.79 6.02
CA GLY A 97 -3.52 -10.84 5.20
C GLY A 97 -2.65 -9.66 4.74
N VAL A 98 -1.65 -9.98 3.90
CA VAL A 98 -0.64 -9.05 3.36
C VAL A 98 -1.25 -7.79 2.77
N SER A 99 -2.26 -7.95 1.91
CA SER A 99 -2.93 -6.83 1.23
C SER A 99 -3.48 -5.81 2.21
N LEU A 100 -4.18 -6.26 3.26
CA LEU A 100 -4.78 -5.38 4.26
C LEU A 100 -3.72 -4.73 5.15
N MET A 101 -2.68 -5.45 5.55
CA MET A 101 -1.56 -4.86 6.32
C MET A 101 -0.89 -3.73 5.53
N MET A 102 -0.60 -3.98 4.26
CA MET A 102 0.01 -2.99 3.38
C MET A 102 -0.90 -1.78 3.14
N ALA A 103 -2.20 -2.00 2.96
CA ALA A 103 -3.18 -0.93 2.79
C ALA A 103 -3.35 -0.10 4.07
N SER A 104 -3.34 -0.76 5.23
CA SER A 104 -3.44 -0.11 6.54
C SER A 104 -2.20 0.73 6.84
N LEU A 105 -1.01 0.20 6.55
CA LEU A 105 0.24 0.93 6.69
C LEU A 105 0.25 2.17 5.78
N PHE A 106 -0.15 2.00 4.51
CA PHE A 106 -0.25 3.11 3.57
C PHE A 106 -1.26 4.16 4.02
N TYR A 107 -2.41 3.74 4.55
CA TYR A 107 -3.43 4.62 5.13
C TYR A 107 -2.84 5.45 6.27
N HIS A 108 -2.35 4.82 7.33
CA HIS A 108 -1.81 5.54 8.50
C HIS A 108 -0.71 6.53 8.13
N GLN A 109 0.17 6.14 7.21
CA GLN A 109 1.28 6.98 6.83
C GLN A 109 0.88 8.15 5.93
N THR A 110 -0.22 8.05 5.17
CA THR A 110 -0.50 9.01 4.09
C THR A 110 -1.89 9.62 4.08
N HIS A 111 -2.79 9.25 5.00
CA HIS A 111 -4.18 9.73 4.98
C HIS A 111 -4.29 11.26 4.98
N ASP A 112 -3.50 11.93 5.83
CA ASP A 112 -3.46 13.38 5.95
C ASP A 112 -2.72 14.05 4.79
N SER A 113 -1.68 13.40 4.26
CA SER A 113 -0.80 13.99 3.23
C SER A 113 -1.30 13.78 1.81
N LEU A 114 -2.19 12.82 1.59
CA LEU A 114 -2.77 12.49 0.27
C LEU A 114 -4.30 12.62 0.28
N PRO A 115 -4.86 13.80 0.59
CA PRO A 115 -6.30 13.97 0.68
C PRO A 115 -7.02 13.64 -0.64
N ILE A 116 -6.44 13.93 -1.81
CA ILE A 116 -7.07 13.58 -3.10
C ILE A 116 -7.17 12.05 -3.29
N PHE A 117 -6.17 11.31 -2.83
CA PHE A 117 -6.20 9.85 -2.91
C PHE A 117 -7.22 9.27 -1.93
N TRP A 118 -7.23 9.72 -0.67
CA TRP A 118 -8.05 9.14 0.40
C TRP A 118 -9.46 9.72 0.51
N ASP A 119 -9.72 10.88 -0.09
CA ASP A 119 -11.05 11.48 -0.04
C ASP A 119 -12.04 10.63 -0.85
N SER A 120 -13.05 10.12 -0.15
CA SER A 120 -14.18 9.36 -0.68
C SER A 120 -14.98 10.11 -1.75
N SER A 121 -14.78 11.43 -1.90
CA SER A 121 -15.49 12.28 -2.84
C SER A 121 -15.08 12.02 -4.31
N GLY A 122 -15.61 10.95 -4.88
CA GLY A 122 -15.77 10.85 -6.32
C GLY A 122 -16.73 11.95 -6.80
N GLY A 123 -16.21 13.15 -7.08
CA GLY A 123 -16.87 14.18 -7.88
C GLY A 123 -18.18 14.74 -7.32
N GLN A 124 -18.10 15.67 -6.36
CA GLN A 124 -19.07 16.76 -6.30
C GLN A 124 -18.35 18.06 -6.64
N SER A 125 -18.16 18.29 -7.94
CA SER A 125 -18.12 19.67 -8.44
C SER A 125 -19.55 20.21 -8.36
N SER A 126 -19.91 20.78 -7.21
CA SER A 126 -21.06 21.66 -7.13
C SER A 126 -20.67 22.95 -7.86
N GLY A 127 -21.06 23.04 -9.12
CA GLY A 127 -20.97 24.27 -9.89
C GLY A 127 -21.62 25.40 -9.09
N SER A 128 -20.82 26.39 -8.70
CA SER A 128 -21.33 27.67 -8.25
C SER A 128 -21.01 28.69 -9.33
N TYR A 129 -21.99 28.91 -10.21
CA TYR A 129 -22.05 30.12 -10.99
C TYR A 129 -22.52 31.23 -10.04
N ARG A 130 -21.67 32.23 -9.81
CA ARG A 130 -22.10 33.60 -9.52
C ARG A 130 -21.20 34.56 -10.27
#